data_AF-A0A7T7HZI6-F1
#
_entry.id   AF-A0A7T7HZI6-F1
#
_cell.length_a   1.000
_cell.length_b   1.000
_cell.length_c   1.000
_cell.angle_alpha   90.00
_cell.angle_beta   90.00
_cell.angle_gamma   90.00
#
_symmetry.space_group_name_H-M   'P 1'
#
loop_
_entity.id
_entity.type
_entity.pdbx_description
1 polymer ?
#
loop_
_entity_poly.entity_id
_entity_poly.type
_entity_poly.pdbx_seq_one_letter_code
_entity_poly.pdbx_strand_id
1 'polypeptide(L)'
;MGQYLAEAGMPQVAAVDVDETRHHVFGRDWRRQSVEQLVQHRARAALTPVATRHATASASGPGDRLPRATFEDGVLKALRTWHTPREFATSVLLHSPLVPPGSPDPVADLRGAIITALDALQIYPAGVKAHEALTATCIAASPTHKAAARQLGVPYGTYRRHLALAKERLIEHLLRRPATTSTPAPPHSLPQD
;
A
#
# COMPACT_ATOMS: atom_id res chain seq x y z
N MET A 1 -1.56 0.19 25.17
CA MET A 1 -1.79 0.26 23.70
C MET A 1 -1.36 1.59 23.06
N GLY A 2 -0.83 2.59 23.80
CA GLY A 2 -0.33 3.85 23.19
C GLY A 2 1.11 3.77 22.65
N GLN A 3 1.90 2.80 23.12
CA GLN A 3 3.33 2.68 22.80
C GLN A 3 3.59 2.29 21.33
N TYR A 4 2.67 1.53 20.72
CA TYR A 4 2.77 1.08 19.32
C TYR A 4 2.58 2.23 18.31
N LEU A 5 1.76 3.23 18.63
CA LEU A 5 1.54 4.41 17.77
C LEU A 5 2.67 5.44 17.90
N ALA A 6 3.28 5.53 19.08
CA ALA A 6 4.49 6.34 19.28
C ALA A 6 5.68 5.80 18.46
N GLU A 7 5.88 4.47 18.43
CA GLU A 7 6.89 3.82 17.59
C GLU A 7 6.62 3.96 16.08
N ALA A 8 5.34 4.10 15.68
CA ALA A 8 4.95 4.43 14.31
C ALA A 8 5.17 5.92 13.93
N GLY A 9 5.76 6.72 14.82
CA GLY A 9 6.02 8.14 14.62
C GLY A 9 4.75 8.99 14.66
N MET A 10 3.70 8.53 15.35
CA MET A 10 2.51 9.30 15.65
C MET A 10 2.49 9.60 17.15
N PRO A 11 3.07 10.72 17.58
CA PRO A 11 3.06 11.09 19.00
C PRO A 11 1.62 11.34 19.45
N GLN A 12 1.36 11.04 20.72
CA GLN A 12 0.10 11.44 21.34
C GLN A 12 0.07 12.97 21.42
N VAL A 13 -0.99 13.56 20.87
CA VAL A 13 -1.20 15.01 20.78
C VAL A 13 -2.08 15.50 21.94
N ALA A 14 -3.02 14.68 22.40
CA ALA A 14 -3.85 14.99 23.55
C ALA A 14 -4.40 13.72 24.21
N ALA A 15 -4.83 13.83 25.47
CA ALA A 15 -5.82 12.93 26.06
C ALA A 15 -7.06 13.78 26.37
N VAL A 16 -8.23 13.33 25.95
CA VAL A 16 -9.50 14.05 26.13
C VAL A 16 -10.48 13.12 26.80
N ASP A 17 -11.06 13.56 27.91
CA ASP A 17 -12.12 12.83 28.59
C ASP A 17 -13.46 13.25 27.95
N VAL A 18 -14.14 12.29 27.31
CA VAL A 18 -15.46 12.47 26.68
C VAL A 18 -16.38 11.41 27.27
N ASP A 19 -17.45 11.85 27.94
CA ASP A 19 -18.45 10.97 28.57
C ASP A 19 -17.81 9.84 29.40
N GLU A 20 -17.01 10.23 30.39
CA GLU A 20 -16.25 9.35 31.31
C GLU A 20 -15.21 8.43 30.64
N THR A 21 -15.05 8.50 29.32
CA THR A 21 -14.10 7.69 28.57
C THR A 21 -12.91 8.53 28.14
N ARG A 22 -11.72 8.14 28.60
CA ARG A 22 -10.45 8.79 28.25
C ARG A 22 -10.01 8.38 26.84
N HIS A 23 -10.05 9.32 25.91
CA HIS A 23 -9.62 9.13 24.53
C HIS A 23 -8.21 9.69 24.33
N HIS A 24 -7.32 8.88 23.76
CA HIS A 24 -5.97 9.30 23.40
C HIS A 24 -5.94 9.73 21.93
N VAL A 25 -5.69 11.01 21.68
CA VAL A 25 -5.59 11.59 20.34
C VAL A 25 -4.14 11.54 19.90
N PHE A 26 -3.88 10.89 18.77
CA PHE A 26 -2.57 10.83 18.12
C PHE A 26 -2.64 11.61 16.81
N GLY A 27 -1.56 12.31 16.47
CA GLY A 27 -1.54 13.18 15.31
C GLY A 27 -0.12 13.55 14.92
N ARG A 28 0.05 13.89 13.64
CA ARG A 28 1.36 14.21 13.06
C ARG A 28 1.34 15.59 12.44
N ASP A 29 2.22 16.46 12.94
CA ASP A 29 2.37 17.80 12.41
C ASP A 29 3.27 17.79 11.16
N TRP A 30 2.60 17.84 10.01
CA TRP A 30 3.23 17.87 8.69
C TRP A 30 3.98 19.17 8.37
N ARG A 31 3.82 20.21 9.20
CA ARG A 31 4.61 21.46 9.07
C ARG A 31 5.98 21.33 9.74
N ARG A 32 6.11 20.46 10.74
CA ARG A 32 7.35 20.19 11.48
C ARG A 32 8.10 18.94 11.02
N GLN A 33 7.39 17.98 10.40
CA GLN A 33 7.98 16.85 9.67
C GLN A 33 7.42 16.77 8.25
N SER A 34 8.21 17.20 7.26
CA SER A 34 7.83 17.07 5.85
C SER A 34 7.82 15.61 5.41
N VAL A 35 7.14 15.32 4.31
CA VAL A 35 7.15 13.99 3.69
C VAL A 35 8.58 13.57 3.33
N GLU A 36 9.45 14.50 2.91
CA GLU A 36 10.88 14.21 2.73
C GLU A 36 11.57 13.78 4.03
N GLN A 37 11.25 14.40 5.16
CA GLN A 37 11.85 14.02 6.46
C GLN A 37 11.36 12.64 6.92
N LEU A 38 10.12 12.26 6.59
CA LEU A 38 9.62 10.90 6.83
C LEU A 38 10.34 9.87 5.95
N VAL A 39 10.54 10.19 4.66
CA VAL A 39 11.32 9.36 3.73
C VAL A 39 12.77 9.24 4.20
N GLN A 40 13.38 10.34 4.66
CA GLN A 40 14.73 10.33 5.23
C GLN A 40 14.82 9.60 6.57
N HIS A 41 13.80 9.68 7.42
CA HIS A 41 13.76 8.94 8.67
C HIS A 41 13.66 7.42 8.41
N ARG A 42 12.84 7.01 7.44
CA ARG A 42 12.78 5.61 6.98
C ARG A 42 14.08 5.16 6.30
N ALA A 43 14.70 6.02 5.50
CA ALA A 43 16.01 5.74 4.91
C ALA A 43 17.11 5.61 5.97
N ARG A 44 17.09 6.43 7.03
CA ARG A 44 18.02 6.31 8.16
C ARG A 44 17.79 5.05 8.99
N ALA A 45 16.53 4.66 9.23
CA ALA A 45 16.21 3.39 9.86
C ALA A 45 16.76 2.20 9.05
N ALA A 46 16.69 2.26 7.72
CA ALA A 46 17.28 1.28 6.80
C ALA A 46 18.82 1.32 6.71
N LEU A 47 19.46 2.41 7.14
CA LEU A 47 20.92 2.59 7.13
C LEU A 47 21.57 2.33 8.49
N THR A 48 20.81 1.95 9.52
CA THR A 48 21.38 1.46 10.78
C THR A 48 22.02 0.10 10.48
N PRO A 49 23.35 -0.04 10.50
CA PRO A 49 23.97 -1.33 10.24
C PRO A 49 23.78 -2.17 11.50
N VAL A 50 22.74 -3.02 11.51
CA VAL A 50 22.83 -4.27 12.28
C VAL A 50 23.96 -5.05 11.64
N ALA A 51 25.06 -5.14 12.40
CA ALA A 51 26.24 -5.89 12.04
C ALA A 51 25.84 -7.29 11.56
N THR A 52 26.26 -7.59 10.33
CA THR A 52 26.64 -8.90 9.80
C THR A 52 25.93 -10.13 10.37
N ARG A 53 25.01 -10.69 9.58
CA ARG A 53 25.01 -12.14 9.36
C ARG A 53 24.63 -12.47 7.93
N HIS A 54 25.61 -12.41 7.03
CA HIS A 54 25.64 -13.33 5.92
C HIS A 54 25.90 -14.73 6.48
N ALA A 55 24.90 -15.61 6.44
CA ALA A 55 25.12 -17.05 6.50
C ALA A 55 23.93 -17.78 5.88
N THR A 56 24.26 -18.47 4.79
CA THR A 56 23.58 -19.61 4.15
C THR A 56 22.25 -19.35 3.45
N ALA A 57 22.33 -19.35 2.12
CA ALA A 57 21.32 -19.97 1.28
C ALA A 57 21.05 -21.38 1.82
N SER A 58 19.83 -21.61 2.30
CA SER A 58 19.28 -22.94 2.58
C SER A 58 17.75 -22.87 2.52
N ALA A 59 17.23 -23.65 1.58
CA ALA A 59 15.86 -24.13 1.46
C ALA A 59 14.73 -23.09 1.28
N SER A 60 14.29 -22.97 0.02
CA SER A 60 12.93 -22.57 -0.33
C SER A 60 11.91 -23.38 0.47
N GLY A 61 11.26 -22.74 1.44
CA GLY A 61 10.02 -23.20 2.06
C GLY A 61 8.82 -22.42 1.52
N PRO A 62 7.61 -23.01 1.52
CA PRO A 62 6.40 -22.32 1.07
C PRO A 62 5.98 -21.30 2.12
N GLY A 63 6.49 -20.07 2.04
CA GLY A 63 6.14 -19.03 3.00
C GLY A 63 6.97 -17.75 3.02
N ASP A 64 7.80 -17.48 2.00
CA ASP A 64 8.62 -16.26 1.98
C ASP A 64 7.75 -15.04 1.60
N ARG A 65 7.03 -14.52 2.58
CA ARG A 65 6.17 -13.34 2.41
C ARG A 65 7.07 -12.12 2.34
N LEU A 66 6.98 -11.38 1.23
CA LEU A 66 7.73 -10.14 1.01
C LEU A 66 7.68 -9.23 2.25
N PRO A 67 8.83 -8.74 2.76
CA PRO A 67 8.86 -7.84 3.91
C PRO A 67 7.93 -6.64 3.69
N ARG A 68 7.21 -6.23 4.73
CA ARG A 68 6.19 -5.17 4.62
C ARG A 68 6.74 -3.90 3.97
N ALA A 69 7.92 -3.42 4.38
CA ALA A 69 8.52 -2.23 3.79
C ALA A 69 8.79 -2.39 2.29
N THR A 70 9.32 -3.54 1.87
CA THR A 70 9.55 -3.86 0.45
C THR A 70 8.25 -3.94 -0.34
N PHE A 71 7.18 -4.45 0.27
CA PHE A 71 5.84 -4.45 -0.32
C PHE A 71 5.29 -3.03 -0.51
N GLU A 72 5.37 -2.19 0.52
CA GLU A 72 4.93 -0.78 0.46
C GLU A 72 5.67 -0.02 -0.65
N ASP A 73 6.99 -0.13 -0.69
CA ASP A 73 7.82 0.48 -1.73
C ASP A 73 7.51 -0.08 -3.12
N GLY A 74 7.25 -1.38 -3.21
CA GLY A 74 6.79 -2.07 -4.41
C GLY A 74 5.49 -1.50 -4.96
N VAL A 75 4.49 -1.23 -4.10
CA VAL A 75 3.22 -0.62 -4.49
C VAL A 75 3.44 0.80 -5.02
N LEU A 76 4.21 1.61 -4.31
CA LEU A 76 4.50 2.97 -4.74
C LEU A 76 5.29 3.01 -6.05
N LYS A 77 6.22 2.07 -6.25
CA LYS A 77 6.95 1.93 -7.52
C LYS A 77 6.02 1.49 -8.65
N ALA A 78 5.16 0.50 -8.42
CA ALA A 78 4.19 0.03 -9.39
C ALA A 78 3.22 1.14 -9.86
N LEU A 79 2.79 2.02 -8.94
CA LEU A 79 1.99 3.19 -9.30
C LEU A 79 2.75 4.22 -10.16
N ARG A 80 4.06 4.38 -9.92
CA ARG A 80 4.91 5.28 -10.73
C ARG A 80 5.17 4.72 -12.13
N THR A 81 5.34 3.41 -12.23
CA THR A 81 5.64 2.72 -13.50
C THR A 81 4.39 2.19 -14.20
N TRP A 82 3.19 2.64 -13.77
CA TRP A 82 1.90 2.12 -14.23
C TRP A 82 1.77 2.12 -15.77
N HIS A 83 2.20 3.20 -16.39
CA HIS A 83 2.17 3.42 -17.85
C HIS A 83 3.44 2.97 -18.58
N THR A 84 4.38 2.34 -17.89
CA THR A 84 5.62 1.80 -18.47
C THR A 84 5.59 0.27 -18.36
N PRO A 85 5.01 -0.45 -19.33
CA PRO A 85 4.74 -1.89 -19.20
C PRO A 85 5.98 -2.71 -18.86
N ARG A 86 7.12 -2.40 -19.49
CA ARG A 86 8.40 -3.09 -19.24
C ARG A 86 8.89 -2.91 -17.82
N GLU A 87 8.84 -1.70 -17.28
CA GLU A 87 9.28 -1.43 -15.90
C GLU A 87 8.31 -2.01 -14.88
N PHE A 88 7.00 -1.92 -15.13
CA PHE A 88 5.98 -2.54 -14.29
C PHE A 88 6.16 -4.06 -14.21
N ALA A 89 6.52 -4.71 -15.32
CA ALA A 89 6.81 -6.14 -15.40
C ALA A 89 8.05 -6.59 -14.62
N THR A 90 8.81 -5.65 -14.03
CA THR A 90 9.94 -5.95 -13.12
C THR A 90 9.59 -5.66 -11.65
N SER A 91 8.31 -5.44 -11.34
CA SER A 91 7.86 -5.15 -9.98
C SER A 91 8.10 -6.33 -9.03
N VAL A 92 8.66 -6.04 -7.86
CA VAL A 92 8.82 -7.02 -6.76
C VAL A 92 7.48 -7.62 -6.31
N LEU A 93 6.37 -6.93 -6.59
CA LEU A 93 5.03 -7.40 -6.25
C LEU A 93 4.56 -8.60 -7.09
N LEU A 94 5.23 -8.91 -8.20
CA LEU A 94 4.94 -10.11 -8.99
C LEU A 94 5.23 -11.40 -8.23
N HIS A 95 6.10 -11.34 -7.22
CA HIS A 95 6.41 -12.45 -6.31
C HIS A 95 5.59 -12.38 -5.01
N SER A 96 4.60 -11.48 -4.93
CA SER A 96 3.76 -11.32 -3.74
C SER A 96 2.47 -12.14 -3.84
N PRO A 97 1.75 -12.33 -2.71
CA PRO A 97 0.44 -12.99 -2.68
C PRO A 97 -0.65 -12.32 -3.54
N LEU A 98 -0.40 -11.13 -4.11
CA LEU A 98 -1.34 -10.45 -5.01
C LEU A 98 -1.51 -11.17 -6.35
N VAL A 99 -0.50 -11.94 -6.77
CA VAL A 99 -0.50 -12.69 -8.02
C VAL A 99 -0.73 -14.17 -7.72
N PRO A 100 -1.74 -14.82 -8.33
CA PRO A 100 -1.95 -16.24 -8.19
C PRO A 100 -0.74 -17.06 -8.65
N PRO A 101 -0.36 -18.13 -7.92
CA PRO A 101 0.73 -19.00 -8.36
C PRO A 101 0.37 -19.67 -9.69
N GLY A 102 1.30 -19.66 -10.65
CA GLY A 102 1.08 -20.24 -11.97
C GLY A 102 0.19 -19.41 -12.91
N SER A 103 -0.07 -18.14 -12.58
CA SER A 103 -0.82 -17.25 -13.47
C SER A 103 -0.18 -17.15 -14.86
N PRO A 104 -0.97 -17.27 -15.94
CA PRO A 104 -0.49 -17.08 -17.31
C PRO A 104 -0.15 -15.62 -17.63
N ASP A 105 -0.73 -14.65 -16.89
CA ASP A 105 -0.44 -13.22 -17.03
C ASP A 105 -0.33 -12.54 -15.64
N PRO A 106 0.83 -12.69 -14.96
CA PRO A 106 1.02 -12.15 -13.62
C PRO A 106 0.99 -10.61 -13.59
N VAL A 107 1.24 -9.96 -14.73
CA VAL A 107 1.24 -8.50 -14.85
C VAL A 107 -0.18 -7.97 -14.91
N ALA A 108 -1.07 -8.61 -15.69
CA ALA A 108 -2.48 -8.28 -15.70
C ALA A 108 -3.14 -8.53 -14.33
N ASP A 109 -2.81 -9.65 -13.68
CA ASP A 109 -3.34 -9.97 -12.35
C ASP A 109 -2.92 -8.93 -11.30
N LEU A 110 -1.65 -8.51 -11.32
CA LEU A 110 -1.17 -7.47 -10.42
C LEU A 110 -1.87 -6.13 -10.67
N ARG A 111 -2.09 -5.75 -11.94
CA ARG A 111 -2.86 -4.54 -12.29
C ARG A 111 -4.30 -4.66 -11.80
N GLY A 112 -4.94 -5.78 -12.05
CA GLY A 112 -6.29 -6.07 -11.58
C GLY A 112 -6.39 -5.97 -10.07
N ALA A 113 -5.46 -6.57 -9.33
CA ALA A 113 -5.43 -6.49 -7.88
C ALA A 113 -5.31 -5.05 -7.36
N ILE A 114 -4.47 -4.22 -7.99
CA ILE A 114 -4.32 -2.79 -7.63
C ILE A 114 -5.59 -2.00 -7.96
N ILE A 115 -6.23 -2.22 -9.13
CA ILE A 115 -7.48 -1.55 -9.51
C ILE A 115 -8.62 -1.96 -8.57
N THR A 116 -8.79 -3.25 -8.29
CA THR A 116 -9.82 -3.73 -7.36
C THR A 116 -9.63 -3.14 -5.96
N ALA A 117 -8.38 -3.09 -5.48
CA ALA A 117 -8.09 -2.50 -4.18
C ALA A 117 -8.34 -0.99 -4.20
N LEU A 118 -8.07 -0.30 -5.32
CA LEU A 118 -8.38 1.11 -5.50
C LEU A 118 -9.89 1.36 -5.47
N ASP A 119 -10.68 0.58 -6.22
CA ASP A 119 -12.13 0.73 -6.26
C ASP A 119 -12.79 0.49 -4.90
N ALA A 120 -12.23 -0.41 -4.08
CA ALA A 120 -12.69 -0.64 -2.72
C ALA A 120 -12.54 0.58 -1.79
N LEU A 121 -11.70 1.58 -2.11
CA LEU A 121 -11.65 2.82 -1.33
C LEU A 121 -12.99 3.57 -1.37
N GLN A 122 -13.77 3.44 -2.44
CA GLN A 122 -15.02 4.19 -2.63
C GLN A 122 -16.13 3.79 -1.63
N ILE A 123 -15.96 2.69 -0.90
CA ILE A 123 -16.90 2.22 0.13
C ILE A 123 -17.07 3.27 1.25
N TYR A 124 -16.04 4.08 1.51
CA TYR A 124 -16.08 5.12 2.54
C TYR A 124 -16.17 6.53 1.92
N PRO A 125 -16.94 7.48 2.51
CA PRO A 125 -17.06 8.84 1.99
C PRO A 125 -15.72 9.55 1.78
N ALA A 126 -14.78 9.39 2.72
CA ALA A 126 -13.42 9.94 2.60
C ALA A 126 -12.56 9.26 1.53
N GLY A 127 -12.91 8.02 1.17
CA GLY A 127 -12.18 7.21 0.20
C GLY A 127 -12.58 7.50 -1.25
N VAL A 128 -13.77 8.08 -1.51
CA VAL A 128 -14.16 8.57 -2.85
C VAL A 128 -13.17 9.61 -3.36
N LYS A 129 -12.87 10.64 -2.56
CA LYS A 129 -11.89 11.67 -2.95
C LYS A 129 -10.46 11.15 -3.03
N ALA A 130 -10.14 10.14 -2.22
CA ALA A 130 -8.86 9.45 -2.29
C ALA A 130 -8.71 8.68 -3.62
N HIS A 131 -9.74 7.93 -4.01
CA HIS A 131 -9.83 7.24 -5.29
C HIS A 131 -9.68 8.22 -6.46
N GLU A 132 -10.49 9.28 -6.50
CA GLU A 132 -10.43 10.30 -7.55
C GLU A 132 -9.02 10.89 -7.71
N ALA A 133 -8.37 11.24 -6.60
CA ALA A 133 -7.03 11.80 -6.60
C ALA A 133 -5.98 10.82 -7.15
N LEU A 134 -6.02 9.55 -6.75
CA LEU A 134 -5.06 8.55 -7.24
C LEU A 134 -5.31 8.20 -8.70
N THR A 135 -6.57 8.04 -9.09
CA THR A 135 -6.97 7.74 -10.47
C THR A 135 -6.51 8.84 -11.41
N ALA A 136 -6.81 10.11 -11.11
CA ALA A 136 -6.37 11.24 -11.92
C ALA A 136 -4.84 11.32 -12.07
N THR A 137 -4.10 10.93 -11.02
CA THR A 137 -2.65 11.09 -10.97
C THR A 137 -1.89 9.95 -11.62
N CYS A 138 -2.22 8.71 -11.24
CA CYS A 138 -1.43 7.53 -11.57
C CYS A 138 -2.04 6.69 -12.69
N ILE A 139 -3.37 6.67 -12.82
CA ILE A 139 -4.09 5.81 -13.77
C ILE A 139 -4.43 6.56 -15.05
N ALA A 140 -4.86 7.82 -14.94
CA ALA A 140 -5.11 8.71 -16.06
C ALA A 140 -3.86 9.49 -16.49
N ALA A 141 -2.74 9.34 -15.76
CA ALA A 141 -1.46 10.01 -16.01
C ALA A 141 -1.55 11.54 -16.23
N SER A 142 -2.19 12.25 -15.30
CA SER A 142 -2.13 13.72 -15.33
C SER A 142 -0.67 14.21 -15.38
N PRO A 143 -0.33 15.17 -16.25
CA PRO A 143 1.06 15.59 -16.47
C PRO A 143 1.69 16.23 -15.23
N THR A 144 0.86 16.83 -14.35
CA THR A 144 1.29 17.35 -13.06
C THR A 144 0.21 17.18 -12.00
N HIS A 145 0.63 17.14 -10.74
CA HIS A 145 -0.30 17.13 -9.60
C HIS A 145 -1.21 18.37 -9.54
N LYS A 146 -0.73 19.55 -9.96
CA LYS A 146 -1.57 20.76 -10.04
C LYS A 146 -2.62 20.66 -11.13
N ALA A 147 -2.29 20.01 -12.26
CA ALA A 147 -3.25 19.74 -13.32
C ALA A 147 -4.33 18.76 -12.85
N ALA A 148 -3.95 17.68 -12.15
CA ALA A 148 -4.89 16.75 -11.53
C ALA A 148 -5.84 17.46 -10.53
N ALA A 149 -5.28 18.31 -9.65
CA ALA A 149 -6.09 19.10 -8.71
C ALA A 149 -7.11 20.01 -9.42
N ARG A 150 -6.69 20.66 -10.51
CA ARG A 150 -7.57 21.50 -11.35
C ARG A 150 -8.67 20.68 -12.02
N GLN A 151 -8.36 19.52 -12.57
CA GLN A 151 -9.34 18.62 -13.18
C GLN A 151 -10.39 18.15 -12.17
N LEU A 152 -9.97 17.91 -10.93
CA LEU A 152 -10.85 17.52 -9.82
C LEU A 152 -11.60 18.70 -9.18
N GLY A 153 -11.32 19.95 -9.59
CA GLY A 153 -11.97 21.14 -9.03
C GLY A 153 -11.62 21.42 -7.56
N VAL A 154 -10.46 20.94 -7.07
CA VAL A 154 -10.07 21.09 -5.65
C VAL A 154 -8.80 21.93 -5.48
N PRO A 155 -8.63 22.62 -4.34
CA PRO A 155 -7.36 23.27 -4.01
C PRO A 155 -6.21 22.26 -3.94
N TYR A 156 -5.00 22.69 -4.32
CA TYR A 156 -3.83 21.81 -4.37
C TYR A 156 -3.50 21.16 -3.01
N GLY A 157 -3.65 21.89 -1.90
CA GLY A 157 -3.46 21.34 -0.55
C GLY A 157 -4.45 20.22 -0.22
N THR A 158 -5.71 20.38 -0.60
CA THR A 158 -6.77 19.38 -0.45
C THR A 158 -6.48 18.14 -1.29
N TYR A 159 -6.12 18.34 -2.56
CA TYR A 159 -5.67 17.26 -3.45
C TYR A 159 -4.50 16.46 -2.84
N ARG A 160 -3.48 17.15 -2.30
CA ARG A 160 -2.31 16.47 -1.70
C ARG A 160 -2.72 15.59 -0.53
N ARG A 161 -3.67 16.05 0.30
CA ARG A 161 -4.21 15.26 1.41
C ARG A 161 -4.96 14.02 0.91
N HIS A 162 -5.78 14.17 -0.13
CA HIS A 162 -6.49 13.04 -0.73
C HIS A 162 -5.54 12.02 -1.36
N LEU A 163 -4.52 12.47 -2.08
CA LEU A 163 -3.54 11.59 -2.69
C LEU A 163 -2.72 10.81 -1.65
N ALA A 164 -2.35 11.45 -0.54
CA ALA A 164 -1.65 10.79 0.57
C ALA A 164 -2.52 9.71 1.20
N LEU A 165 -3.78 10.05 1.52
CA LEU A 165 -4.75 9.10 2.06
C LEU A 165 -4.99 7.92 1.10
N ALA A 166 -5.05 8.17 -0.21
CA ALA A 166 -5.26 7.13 -1.21
C ALA A 166 -4.14 6.10 -1.22
N LYS A 167 -2.89 6.55 -1.17
CA LYS A 167 -1.71 5.67 -1.14
C LYS A 167 -1.68 4.83 0.13
N GLU A 168 -1.93 5.45 1.28
CA GLU A 168 -2.00 4.76 2.56
C GLU A 168 -3.08 3.66 2.56
N ARG A 169 -4.32 4.03 2.20
CA ARG A 169 -5.45 3.09 2.17
C ARG A 169 -5.29 1.98 1.15
N LEU A 170 -4.74 2.28 -0.03
CA LEU A 170 -4.44 1.26 -1.04
C LEU A 170 -3.44 0.24 -0.50
N ILE A 171 -2.34 0.70 0.12
CA ILE A 171 -1.34 -0.17 0.74
C ILE A 171 -1.97 -1.03 1.83
N GLU A 172 -2.77 -0.43 2.73
CA GLU A 172 -3.47 -1.16 3.78
C GLU A 172 -4.40 -2.25 3.20
N HIS A 173 -5.14 -1.92 2.15
CA HIS A 173 -6.07 -2.84 1.50
C HIS A 173 -5.34 -4.01 0.83
N LEU A 174 -4.23 -3.73 0.13
CA LEU A 174 -3.41 -4.75 -0.52
C LEU A 174 -2.70 -5.66 0.48
N LEU A 175 -2.27 -5.13 1.63
CA LEU A 175 -1.66 -5.92 2.71
C LEU A 175 -2.67 -6.84 3.42
N ARG A 176 -3.92 -6.40 3.52
CA ARG A 176 -5.00 -7.17 4.16
C ARG A 176 -5.50 -8.31 3.29
N ARG A 177 -5.41 -8.20 1.97
CA ARG A 177 -5.85 -9.24 1.03
C ARG A 177 -4.89 -10.45 1.13
N PRO A 178 -5.28 -11.58 1.73
CA PRO A 178 -4.51 -12.81 1.54
C PRO A 178 -4.57 -13.21 0.06
N ALA A 179 -3.56 -13.94 -0.43
CA ALA A 179 -3.71 -14.64 -1.70
C ALA A 179 -5.03 -15.37 -1.67
N THR A 180 -5.89 -15.13 -2.66
CA THR A 180 -7.07 -15.96 -2.86
C THR A 180 -6.54 -17.37 -3.09
N THR A 181 -6.50 -18.17 -2.04
CA THR A 181 -6.34 -19.61 -2.13
C THR A 181 -7.49 -20.07 -3.00
N SER A 182 -7.20 -20.26 -4.29
CA SER A 182 -8.04 -21.08 -5.14
C SER A 182 -8.02 -22.45 -4.51
N THR A 183 -9.06 -22.76 -3.74
CA THR A 183 -9.35 -24.12 -3.30
C THR A 183 -9.40 -24.97 -4.56
N PRO A 184 -8.49 -25.94 -4.76
CA PRO A 184 -8.65 -26.87 -5.86
C PRO A 184 -9.93 -27.66 -5.58
N ALA A 185 -10.86 -27.63 -6.53
CA ALA A 185 -12.07 -28.43 -6.48
C ALA A 185 -11.70 -29.91 -6.24
N PRO A 186 -12.41 -30.64 -5.36
CA PRO A 186 -12.15 -32.06 -5.17
C PRO A 186 -12.41 -32.78 -6.51
N PRO A 187 -11.60 -33.78 -6.88
CA PRO A 187 -11.88 -34.59 -8.06
C PRO A 187 -13.21 -35.29 -7.85
N HIS A 188 -14.20 -34.97 -8.68
CA HIS A 188 -15.42 -35.76 -8.77
C HIS A 188 -15.03 -37.18 -9.18
N SER A 189 -15.09 -38.11 -8.23
CA SER A 189 -15.04 -39.53 -8.50
C SER A 189 -16.22 -39.90 -9.40
N LEU A 190 -15.91 -40.34 -10.63
CA LEU A 190 -16.85 -41.03 -11.50
C LEU A 190 -17.33 -42.33 -10.82
N PRO A 191 -18.62 -42.67 -10.89
CA PRO A 191 -19.09 -43.99 -10.49
C PRO A 191 -18.59 -45.02 -11.51
N GLN A 192 -17.93 -46.06 -11.02
CA GLN A 192 -17.63 -47.26 -11.81
C GLN A 192 -18.79 -48.24 -11.57
N ASP A 193 -19.34 -48.76 -12.67
CA ASP A 193 -20.34 -49.84 -12.72
C ASP A 193 -19.85 -51.13 -12.04
#